data_AF-A0A926I3S3-F1
#
_entry.id   AF-A0A926I3S3-F1
#
_cell.length_a   1.000
_cell.length_b   1.000
_cell.length_c   1.000
_cell.angle_alpha   90.00
_cell.angle_beta   90.00
_cell.angle_gamma   90.00
#
_symmetry.space_group_name_H-M   'P 1'
#
loop_
_entity.id
_entity.type
_entity.pdbx_description
1 polymer ?
#
loop_
_entity_poly.entity_id
_entity_poly.type
_entity_poly.pdbx_seq_one_letter_code
_entity_poly.pdbx_strand_id
1 'polypeptide(L)'
;MLTFSVIVALAGFLNLGFLTVLLPVLWFYSFFDTFNIKSMTYEERMSCEDRFLFDLDRMFRKDWMGIMKKRHALAGGICIFLGIYMIYNSFLRSFLWELEDYFPWVAHLMRSLPTLIVAIAVIILGFWLVAGGRKKAASPDAQEDDFVEYGGDNHET
;
A
#
# COMPACT_ATOMS: atom_id res chain seq x y z
N MET A 1 23.20 12.68 -1.27
CA MET A 1 23.05 13.57 -0.07
C MET A 1 21.84 14.51 -0.14
N LEU A 2 21.66 15.28 -1.22
CA LEU A 2 20.57 16.27 -1.32
C LEU A 2 19.17 15.61 -1.22
N THR A 3 18.97 14.46 -1.88
CA THR A 3 17.72 13.67 -1.80
C THR A 3 17.41 13.21 -0.38
N PHE A 4 18.41 12.69 0.33
CA PHE A 4 18.28 12.32 1.74
C PHE A 4 17.87 13.51 2.61
N SER A 5 18.57 14.64 2.49
CA SER A 5 18.28 15.85 3.26
C SER A 5 16.89 16.42 2.96
N VAL A 6 16.46 16.44 1.69
CA VAL A 6 15.12 16.92 1.30
C VAL A 6 14.03 16.03 1.86
N ILE A 7 14.18 14.70 1.79
CA ILE A 7 13.20 13.77 2.34
C ILE A 7 13.10 13.90 3.86
N VAL A 8 14.24 14.03 4.56
CA VAL A 8 14.27 14.24 6.01
C VAL A 8 13.62 15.58 6.39
N ALA A 9 13.94 16.66 5.68
CA ALA A 9 13.35 17.97 5.93
C ALA A 9 11.83 17.98 5.71
N LEU A 10 11.35 17.36 4.62
CA LEU A 10 9.90 17.24 4.35
C LEU A 10 9.21 16.36 5.38
N ALA A 11 9.81 15.23 5.77
CA ALA A 11 9.24 14.33 6.78
C ALA A 11 9.12 15.02 8.14
N GLY A 12 10.13 15.79 8.55
CA GLY A 12 10.11 16.59 9.77
C GLY A 12 9.09 17.72 9.71
N PHE A 13 9.12 18.52 8.64
CA PHE A 13 8.23 19.68 8.47
C PHE A 13 6.75 19.29 8.41
N LEU A 14 6.42 18.23 7.67
CA LEU A 14 5.04 17.75 7.52
C LEU A 14 4.63 16.77 8.63
N ASN A 15 5.49 16.51 9.62
CA ASN A 15 5.27 15.57 10.72
C ASN A 15 4.84 14.17 10.23
N LEU A 16 5.51 13.68 9.18
CA LEU A 16 5.24 12.39 8.57
C LEU A 16 6.07 11.29 9.23
N GLY A 17 5.72 10.95 10.47
CA GLY A 17 6.44 9.97 11.29
C GLY A 17 6.68 8.63 10.61
N PHE A 18 5.81 8.17 9.71
CA PHE A 18 6.00 6.91 9.00
C PHE A 18 7.22 6.90 8.05
N LEU A 19 7.65 8.06 7.53
CA LEU A 19 8.84 8.13 6.67
C LEU A 19 10.13 7.82 7.43
N THR A 20 10.12 7.89 8.77
CA THR A 20 11.29 7.58 9.60
C THR A 20 11.81 6.14 9.41
N VAL A 21 10.94 5.20 9.02
CA VAL A 21 11.33 3.82 8.69
C VAL A 21 12.25 3.76 7.46
N LEU A 22 12.14 4.73 6.54
CA LEU A 22 12.97 4.81 5.35
C LEU A 22 14.34 5.46 5.61
N LEU A 23 14.51 6.17 6.74
CA LEU A 23 15.73 6.91 7.04
C LEU A 23 16.98 6.02 7.07
N PRO A 24 16.99 4.85 7.75
CA PRO A 24 18.15 3.97 7.75
C PRO A 24 18.54 3.53 6.33
N VAL A 25 17.55 3.16 5.51
CA VAL A 25 17.77 2.72 4.12
C VAL A 25 18.36 3.85 3.27
N LEU A 26 17.77 5.04 3.33
CA LEU A 26 18.25 6.21 2.58
C LEU A 26 19.61 6.70 3.09
N TRP A 27 19.88 6.57 4.38
CA TRP A 27 21.16 6.87 4.99
C TRP A 27 22.25 5.92 4.49
N PHE A 28 22.02 4.60 4.53
CA PHE A 28 22.96 3.62 3.99
C PHE A 28 23.23 3.85 2.50
N TYR A 29 22.17 4.07 1.71
CA TYR A 29 22.32 4.39 0.29
C TYR A 29 23.21 5.62 0.09
N SER A 30 22.93 6.72 0.81
CA SER A 30 23.71 7.95 0.70
C SER A 30 25.17 7.77 1.16
N PHE A 31 25.36 7.00 2.23
CA PHE A 31 26.68 6.66 2.74
C PHE A 31 27.49 5.91 1.68
N PHE A 32 26.95 4.82 1.13
CA PHE A 32 27.61 4.04 0.08
C PHE A 32 27.77 4.81 -1.23
N ASP A 33 26.83 5.67 -1.60
CA ASP A 33 26.92 6.58 -2.75
C ASP A 33 28.15 7.48 -2.65
N THR A 34 28.44 8.00 -1.45
CA THR A 34 29.66 8.78 -1.19
C THR A 34 30.93 7.95 -1.37
N PHE A 35 30.94 6.70 -0.89
CA PHE A 35 32.07 5.79 -1.09
C PHE A 35 32.25 5.38 -2.55
N ASN A 36 31.15 5.20 -3.28
CA ASN A 36 31.13 4.88 -4.70
C ASN A 36 31.75 6.03 -5.53
N ILE A 37 31.33 7.28 -5.27
CA ILE A 37 31.91 8.47 -5.90
C ILE A 37 33.40 8.60 -5.57
N LYS A 38 33.81 8.27 -4.34
CA LYS A 38 35.23 8.31 -3.94
C LYS A 38 36.07 7.29 -4.73
N SER A 39 35.52 6.12 -5.05
CA SER A 39 36.21 5.09 -5.83
C SER A 39 36.28 5.37 -7.33
N MET A 40 35.49 6.31 -7.85
CA MET A 40 35.49 6.67 -9.28
C MET A 40 36.75 7.45 -9.69
N THR A 41 37.12 7.35 -10.96
CA THR A 41 38.20 8.16 -11.55
C THR A 41 37.79 9.64 -11.66
N TYR A 42 38.76 10.54 -11.87
CA TYR A 42 38.50 11.99 -11.94
C TYR A 42 37.59 12.37 -13.13
N GLU A 43 37.77 11.72 -14.28
CA GLU A 43 36.95 11.92 -15.48
C GLU A 43 35.49 11.47 -15.25
N GLU A 44 35.29 10.31 -14.62
CA GLU A 44 33.95 9.80 -14.29
C GLU A 44 33.20 10.71 -13.31
N ARG A 45 33.90 11.26 -12.30
CA ARG A 45 33.31 12.20 -11.33
C ARG A 45 32.83 13.49 -11.98
N MET A 46 33.65 14.08 -12.86
CA MET A 46 33.28 15.32 -13.56
C MET A 46 32.05 15.14 -14.46
N SER A 47 31.88 13.95 -15.06
CA SER A 47 30.69 13.66 -15.86
C SER A 47 29.40 13.50 -15.02
N CYS A 48 29.54 13.19 -13.72
CA CYS A 48 28.41 12.97 -12.81
C CYS A 48 27.93 14.25 -12.11
N GLU A 49 28.83 15.15 -11.69
CA GLU A 49 28.47 16.36 -10.91
C GLU A 49 27.55 17.32 -11.68
N ASP A 50 27.83 17.59 -12.96
CA ASP A 50 27.03 18.54 -13.74
C ASP A 50 25.72 17.94 -14.26
N ARG A 51 25.62 16.61 -14.38
CA ARG A 51 24.43 15.95 -14.93
C ARG A 51 23.19 16.14 -14.06
N PHE A 52 23.36 16.22 -12.75
CA PHE A 52 22.24 16.22 -11.80
C PHE A 52 21.38 17.49 -11.92
N LEU A 53 21.99 18.67 -12.09
CA LEU A 53 21.27 19.94 -12.23
C LEU A 53 20.53 20.04 -13.57
N PHE A 54 21.15 19.58 -14.66
CA PHE A 54 20.54 19.60 -15.99
C PHE A 54 19.43 18.55 -16.14
N ASP A 55 19.58 17.35 -15.57
CA ASP A 55 18.53 16.33 -15.60
C ASP A 55 17.34 16.69 -14.71
N LEU A 56 17.54 17.37 -13.58
CA LEU A 56 16.42 17.82 -12.74
C LEU A 56 15.52 18.79 -13.51
N ASP A 57 16.12 19.79 -14.17
CA ASP A 57 15.40 20.79 -14.96
C ASP A 57 14.72 20.17 -16.21
N ARG A 58 15.31 19.11 -16.77
CA ARG A 58 14.75 18.34 -17.88
C ARG A 58 13.60 17.42 -17.44
N MET A 59 13.74 16.76 -16.30
CA MET A 59 12.75 15.88 -15.67
C MET A 59 11.51 16.67 -15.23
N PHE A 60 11.70 17.85 -14.62
CA PHE A 60 10.60 18.73 -14.23
C PHE A 60 9.84 19.31 -15.43
N ARG A 61 10.52 19.72 -16.52
CA ARG A 61 9.83 20.32 -17.68
C ARG A 61 9.23 19.31 -18.64
N LYS A 62 9.85 18.15 -18.85
CA LYS A 62 9.48 17.25 -19.96
C LYS A 62 8.69 16.02 -19.50
N ASP A 63 9.05 15.44 -18.35
CA ASP A 63 8.44 14.19 -17.87
C ASP A 63 7.30 14.41 -16.89
N TRP A 64 7.29 15.51 -16.13
CA TRP A 64 6.20 15.81 -15.19
C TRP A 64 4.84 15.79 -15.88
N MET A 65 4.71 16.45 -17.02
CA MET A 65 3.43 16.56 -17.75
C MET A 65 2.98 15.23 -18.40
N GLY A 66 3.92 14.33 -18.72
CA GLY A 66 3.64 12.99 -19.25
C GLY A 66 3.30 11.94 -18.17
N ILE A 67 4.01 11.99 -17.04
CA ILE A 67 3.78 11.14 -15.85
C ILE A 67 2.45 11.54 -15.19
N MET A 68 2.32 12.83 -14.91
CA MET A 68 1.17 13.69 -15.24
C MET A 68 -0.08 12.93 -15.71
N LYS A 69 -0.26 13.01 -17.05
CA LYS A 69 -1.40 12.52 -17.84
C LYS A 69 -1.76 11.05 -17.64
N LYS A 70 -0.80 10.17 -17.34
CA LYS A 70 -1.06 8.72 -17.21
C LYS A 70 -1.30 8.26 -15.78
N ARG A 71 -0.82 8.99 -14.77
CA ARG A 71 -0.86 8.58 -13.35
C ARG A 71 -1.47 9.63 -12.41
N HIS A 72 -2.15 10.66 -12.93
CA HIS A 72 -2.86 11.67 -12.13
C HIS A 72 -3.73 11.07 -11.02
N ALA A 73 -4.41 9.95 -11.27
CA ALA A 73 -5.25 9.29 -10.26
C ALA A 73 -4.41 8.71 -9.10
N LEU A 74 -3.24 8.12 -9.39
CA LEU A 74 -2.33 7.60 -8.36
C LEU A 74 -1.67 8.74 -7.59
N ALA A 75 -1.18 9.77 -8.29
CA ALA A 75 -0.58 10.93 -7.66
C ALA A 75 -1.61 11.69 -6.80
N GLY A 76 -2.83 11.85 -7.30
CA GLY A 76 -3.95 12.43 -6.57
C GLY A 76 -4.33 11.58 -5.35
N GLY A 77 -4.39 10.26 -5.49
CA GLY A 77 -4.63 9.33 -4.38
C GLY A 77 -3.57 9.43 -3.29
N ILE A 78 -2.28 9.50 -3.66
CA ILE A 78 -1.18 9.72 -2.70
C ILE A 78 -1.36 11.07 -2.01
N CYS A 79 -1.64 12.15 -2.75
CA CYS A 79 -1.88 13.47 -2.15
C CYS A 79 -3.08 13.48 -1.19
N ILE A 80 -4.19 12.83 -1.54
CA ILE A 80 -5.37 12.71 -0.67
C ILE A 80 -5.00 11.96 0.61
N PHE A 81 -4.33 10.82 0.48
CA PHE A 81 -3.88 10.03 1.62
C PHE A 81 -2.96 10.85 2.54
N LEU A 82 -2.00 11.57 1.96
CA LEU A 82 -1.05 12.42 2.68
C LEU A 82 -1.78 13.57 3.40
N GLY A 83 -2.75 14.21 2.75
CA GLY A 83 -3.60 15.23 3.35
C GLY A 83 -4.44 14.71 4.51
N ILE A 84 -5.09 13.55 4.37
CA ILE A 84 -5.84 12.90 5.46
C ILE A 84 -4.91 12.59 6.64
N TYR A 85 -3.72 12.06 6.37
CA TYR A 85 -2.73 11.77 7.41
C TYR A 85 -2.28 13.04 8.15
N MET A 86 -2.04 14.14 7.44
CA MET A 86 -1.69 15.43 8.05
C MET A 86 -2.81 15.96 8.94
N ILE A 87 -4.07 15.92 8.48
CA ILE A 87 -5.22 16.33 9.29
C ILE A 87 -5.35 15.44 10.54
N TYR A 88 -5.15 14.13 10.39
CA TYR A 88 -5.16 13.19 11.50
C TYR A 88 -4.11 13.56 12.56
N ASN A 89 -2.86 13.77 12.14
CA ASN A 89 -1.77 14.01 13.08
C ASN A 89 -1.80 15.41 13.70
N SER A 90 -2.26 16.43 12.96
CA SER A 90 -2.30 17.82 13.46
C SER A 90 -3.54 18.13 14.28
N PHE A 91 -4.73 17.76 13.81
CA PHE A 91 -5.99 18.15 14.45
C PHE A 91 -6.59 17.01 15.25
N LEU A 92 -6.79 15.86 14.59
CA LEU A 92 -7.53 14.75 15.19
C LEU A 92 -6.79 14.15 16.39
N ARG A 93 -5.47 14.04 16.32
CA ARG A 93 -4.64 13.53 17.43
C ARG A 93 -4.69 14.44 18.65
N SER A 94 -4.62 15.77 18.46
CA SER A 94 -4.72 16.73 19.56
C SER A 94 -6.12 16.72 20.17
N PHE A 95 -7.15 16.71 19.32
CA PHE A 95 -8.54 16.62 19.75
C PHE A 95 -8.85 15.32 20.50
N LEU A 96 -8.34 14.18 20.03
CA LEU A 96 -8.51 12.89 20.70
C LEU A 96 -7.82 12.83 22.06
N TRP A 97 -6.69 13.52 22.22
CA TRP A 97 -6.01 13.64 23.51
C TRP A 97 -6.86 14.42 24.50
N GLU A 98 -7.38 15.58 24.10
CA GLU A 98 -8.31 16.35 24.95
C GLU A 98 -9.57 15.54 25.26
N LEU A 99 -10.09 14.78 24.29
CA LEU A 99 -11.24 13.91 24.48
C LEU A 99 -10.99 12.75 25.45
N GLU A 100 -9.75 12.25 25.57
CA GLU A 100 -9.36 11.21 26.54
C GLU A 100 -9.56 11.69 27.98
N ASP A 101 -9.28 12.96 28.27
CA ASP A 101 -9.50 13.55 29.59
C ASP A 101 -10.99 13.62 29.96
N TYR A 102 -11.88 13.86 28.98
CA TYR A 102 -13.33 13.89 29.20
C TYR A 102 -13.99 12.51 29.14
N PHE A 103 -13.47 11.60 28.31
CA PHE A 103 -14.04 10.28 28.06
C PHE A 103 -12.94 9.20 27.99
N PRO A 104 -12.43 8.73 29.14
CA PRO A 104 -11.30 7.79 29.19
C PRO A 104 -11.61 6.44 28.51
N TRP A 105 -12.88 6.06 28.40
CA TRP A 105 -13.31 4.86 27.69
C TRP A 105 -13.04 4.94 26.17
N VAL A 106 -13.05 6.14 25.58
CA VAL A 106 -12.80 6.34 24.14
C VAL A 106 -11.36 6.01 23.81
N ALA A 107 -10.41 6.41 24.65
CA ALA A 107 -9.01 6.05 24.48
C ALA A 107 -8.76 4.55 24.62
N HIS A 108 -9.45 3.89 25.57
CA HIS A 108 -9.40 2.43 25.70
C HIS A 108 -9.97 1.72 24.46
N LEU A 109 -11.08 2.22 23.92
CA LEU A 109 -11.67 1.72 22.68
C LEU A 109 -10.71 1.92 21.49
N MET A 110 -10.09 3.10 21.35
CA MET A 110 -9.10 3.41 20.31
C MET A 110 -7.88 2.47 20.37
N ARG A 111 -7.35 2.20 21.57
CA ARG A 111 -6.23 1.24 21.74
C ARG A 111 -6.65 -0.19 21.44
N SER A 112 -7.92 -0.52 21.68
CA SER A 112 -8.49 -1.85 21.43
C SER A 112 -9.02 -2.03 20.00
N LEU A 113 -9.05 -0.97 19.17
CA LEU A 113 -9.55 -1.02 17.79
C LEU A 113 -8.92 -2.13 16.95
N PRO A 114 -7.59 -2.36 16.96
CA PRO A 114 -7.00 -3.45 16.18
C PRO A 114 -7.58 -4.81 16.56
N THR A 115 -7.69 -5.07 17.86
CA THR A 115 -8.28 -6.30 18.41
C THR A 115 -9.76 -6.42 18.03
N LEU A 116 -10.50 -5.31 18.06
CA LEU A 116 -11.92 -5.28 17.68
C LEU A 116 -12.10 -5.60 16.19
N ILE A 117 -11.27 -5.04 15.31
CA ILE A 117 -11.28 -5.33 13.87
C ILE A 117 -11.00 -6.81 13.62
N VAL A 118 -9.99 -7.37 14.29
CA VAL A 118 -9.68 -8.81 14.19
C VAL A 118 -10.85 -9.65 14.69
N ALA A 119 -11.45 -9.30 15.84
CA ALA A 119 -12.59 -10.01 16.38
C ALA A 119 -13.79 -9.99 15.42
N ILE A 120 -14.10 -8.84 14.83
CA ILE A 120 -15.17 -8.71 13.83
C ILE A 120 -14.84 -9.57 12.59
N ALA A 121 -13.60 -9.54 12.10
CA ALA A 121 -13.18 -10.36 10.98
C ALA A 121 -13.32 -11.86 11.27
N VAL A 122 -12.95 -12.29 12.48
CA VAL A 122 -13.12 -13.68 12.94
C VAL A 122 -14.60 -14.06 13.02
N ILE A 123 -15.47 -13.18 13.54
CA ILE A 123 -16.91 -13.41 13.60
C ILE A 123 -17.50 -13.54 12.19
N ILE A 124 -17.16 -12.64 11.27
CA ILE A 124 -17.59 -12.70 9.86
C ILE A 124 -17.12 -14.00 9.22
N LEU A 125 -15.86 -14.39 9.45
CA LEU A 125 -15.30 -15.64 8.95
C LEU A 125 -16.04 -16.86 9.52
N GLY A 126 -16.39 -16.83 10.81
CA GLY A 126 -17.20 -17.86 11.46
C GLY A 126 -18.59 -17.98 10.83
N PHE A 127 -19.30 -16.86 10.63
CA PHE A 127 -20.60 -16.85 9.94
C PHE A 127 -20.47 -17.36 8.50
N TRP A 128 -19.43 -16.94 7.78
CA TRP A 128 -19.19 -17.40 6.42
C TRP A 128 -18.92 -18.91 6.36
N LEU A 129 -18.19 -19.47 7.33
CA LEU A 129 -17.95 -20.92 7.42
C LEU A 129 -19.24 -21.70 7.71
N VAL A 130 -20.08 -21.19 8.63
CA VAL A 130 -21.38 -21.79 8.95
C VAL A 130 -22.34 -21.73 7.75
N ALA A 131 -22.33 -20.62 7.00
CA ALA A 131 -23.17 -20.44 5.82
C ALA A 131 -22.64 -21.17 4.57
N GLY A 132 -21.32 -21.30 4.43
CA GLY A 132 -20.63 -21.89 3.28
C GLY A 132 -20.39 -23.41 3.38
N GLY A 133 -20.43 -23.99 4.58
CA GLY A 133 -20.14 -25.41 4.83
C GLY A 133 -21.22 -26.39 4.36
N ARG A 134 -22.44 -25.94 4.05
CA ARG A 134 -23.55 -26.82 3.62
C ARG A 134 -23.67 -27.03 2.11
N LYS A 135 -22.85 -26.36 1.28
CA LYS A 135 -22.90 -26.53 -0.19
C LYS A 135 -21.82 -27.44 -0.77
N LYS A 136 -20.98 -28.06 0.07
CA LYS A 136 -19.92 -29.00 -0.37
C LYS A 136 -19.88 -30.31 0.44
N ALA A 137 -21.04 -30.77 0.90
CA ALA A 137 -21.22 -32.14 1.43
C ALA A 137 -22.23 -32.95 0.59
N ALA A 138 -22.50 -32.49 -0.64
CA ALA A 138 -23.24 -33.22 -1.66
C ALA A 138 -22.56 -32.92 -3.00
N SER A 139 -21.34 -33.44 -3.17
CA SER A 139 -20.85 -33.71 -4.52
C SER A 139 -21.65 -34.92 -5.05
N PRO A 140 -22.23 -34.82 -6.26
CA PRO A 140 -23.07 -35.85 -6.86
C PRO A 140 -22.19 -36.97 -7.43
N ASP A 141 -21.72 -37.85 -6.56
CA ASP A 141 -21.18 -39.14 -6.94
C ASP A 141 -22.32 -40.16 -6.91
N ALA A 142 -23.17 -40.11 -7.94
CA ALA A 142 -24.11 -41.17 -8.30
C ALA A 142 -24.09 -41.29 -9.83
N GLN A 143 -22.98 -41.84 -10.32
CA GLN A 143 -22.91 -42.45 -11.64
C GLN A 143 -23.27 -43.93 -11.46
N GLU A 144 -24.55 -44.24 -11.68
CA GLU A 144 -25.25 -45.52 -11.89
C GLU A 144 -26.72 -45.07 -11.97
N ASP A 145 -27.40 -44.99 -13.12
CA ASP A 145 -27.64 -46.06 -14.08
C ASP A 145 -27.71 -45.56 -15.53
N ASP A 146 -26.93 -46.26 -16.33
CA ASP A 146 -26.99 -46.32 -17.78
C ASP A 146 -28.27 -47.10 -18.18
N PHE A 147 -29.27 -46.40 -18.72
CA PHE A 147 -30.38 -47.03 -19.44
C PHE A 147 -30.65 -46.23 -20.71
N VAL A 148 -29.99 -46.64 -21.80
CA VAL A 148 -30.36 -46.24 -23.16
C VAL A 148 -31.46 -47.20 -23.61
N GLU A 149 -32.69 -46.70 -23.70
CA GLU A 149 -33.80 -47.43 -24.29
C GLU A 149 -33.51 -47.61 -25.79
N TYR A 150 -33.17 -48.85 -26.18
CA TYR A 150 -32.98 -49.19 -27.59
C TYR A 150 -34.36 -49.24 -28.25
N GLY A 151 -34.68 -48.18 -29.00
CA GLY A 151 -35.83 -48.16 -29.89
C GLY A 151 -35.66 -49.24 -30.96
N GLY A 152 -36.39 -50.33 -30.82
CA GLY A 152 -36.54 -51.34 -31.87
C GLY A 152 -37.34 -50.74 -33.02
N ASP A 153 -36.63 -50.26 -34.04
CA ASP A 153 -37.21 -49.97 -35.34
C ASP A 153 -37.53 -51.31 -36.01
N ASN A 154 -38.80 -51.71 -35.92
CA ASN A 154 -39.30 -52.89 -36.62
C ASN A 154 -39.45 -52.53 -38.10
N HIS A 155 -38.34 -52.60 -38.83
CA HIS A 155 -38.39 -52.70 -40.28
C HIS A 155 -39.00 -54.06 -40.67
N GLU A 156 -40.12 -53.95 -41.37
CA GLU A 156 -40.92 -55.02 -41.98
C GLU A 156 -40.11 -55.92 -42.92
N THR A 157 -40.33 -57.24 -42.83
CA THR A 157 -40.47 -58.17 -43.97
C THR A 157 -41.25 -59.40 -43.55
#